data_AF-A0A5J4TMR0-F1
#
_entry.id   AF-A0A5J4TMR0-F1
#
_cell.length_a   1.000
_cell.length_b   1.000
_cell.length_c   1.000
_cell.angle_alpha   90.00
_cell.angle_beta   90.00
_cell.angle_gamma   90.00
#
_symmetry.space_group_name_H-M   'P 1'
#
loop_
_entity.id
_entity.type
_entity.pdbx_description
1 polymer ?
#
loop_
_entity_poly.entity_id
_entity_poly.type
_entity_poly.pdbx_seq_one_letter_code
_entity_poly.pdbx_strand_id
1 'polypeptide(L)'
;MDSSSINYKAEITQTISARTYGPLANESTTVRNLLIETEGQFDVKGKILFNYINFVVQATSLSNGQHTIQGLLSTSQISLQNCQYHMASSEISIGKSLVCMLKGGTQTITNLTVSDITSVENIIKAEFDESGTLDISNCKFNNITQASSTIIGGTTKVILSHSSNQLIISNSQFKLCKALYTQGGAIFVELKSVSAQVTLTQTKFEQCESQSGGGVYSIFSTGGQIQINNLCEFTQCKATSGNGGGIYAQFNFASACIFKINSGTISECEAISSASATPPTGYGGGIMLVGTGEYVASSKTLDLKGMNISGNTAEYEGQSLYVIMSKLKEWCRYGSLGEFVKGNYSDTTSAETDLQGIPIDFNSFESLTQLYISDNQKLLEDYWRHATEDTDLYVKSDGDDDQFCTSINPCKRLDAAYVMNNINIPYIYQVNIMDSSSINYKAEITQTFSERIYGPLD
;
A
#
# COMPACT_ATOMS: atom_id res chain seq x y z
N MET A 1 -34.47 4.86 28.34
CA MET A 1 -34.86 5.13 26.93
C MET A 1 -34.55 6.59 26.64
N ASP A 2 -33.27 6.98 26.69
CA ASP A 2 -32.85 8.33 26.31
C ASP A 2 -32.09 8.21 24.98
N SER A 3 -32.83 7.99 23.89
CA SER A 3 -32.28 8.03 22.53
C SER A 3 -32.83 9.28 21.85
N SER A 4 -31.95 10.23 21.54
CA SER A 4 -32.27 11.30 20.61
C SER A 4 -32.24 10.75 19.18
N SER A 5 -33.03 11.32 18.28
CA SER A 5 -32.97 11.01 16.84
C SER A 5 -32.76 12.26 16.02
N ILE A 6 -32.23 12.06 14.81
CA ILE A 6 -32.20 13.05 13.75
C ILE A 6 -32.90 12.46 12.53
N ASN A 7 -33.95 13.13 12.09
CA ASN A 7 -34.82 12.68 11.00
C ASN A 7 -34.68 13.49 9.71
N TYR A 8 -33.87 14.55 9.74
CA TYR A 8 -33.55 15.38 8.59
C TYR A 8 -32.14 15.99 8.75
N LYS A 9 -31.90 17.15 8.13
CA LYS A 9 -30.60 17.82 8.13
C LYS A 9 -30.43 18.75 9.32
N ALA A 10 -29.28 18.62 9.99
CA ALA A 10 -28.79 19.60 10.95
C ALA A 10 -27.56 20.31 10.37
N GLU A 11 -27.66 21.61 10.11
CA GLU A 11 -26.55 22.41 9.58
C GLU A 11 -25.71 23.02 10.71
N ILE A 12 -24.39 22.87 10.64
CA ILE A 12 -23.43 23.39 11.61
C ILE A 12 -22.52 24.41 10.94
N THR A 13 -22.68 25.69 11.29
CA THR A 13 -21.99 26.83 10.65
C THR A 13 -20.99 27.57 11.55
N GLN A 14 -20.90 27.22 12.83
CA GLN A 14 -20.01 27.91 13.79
C GLN A 14 -18.53 27.61 13.48
N THR A 15 -17.72 28.64 13.23
CA THR A 15 -16.32 28.51 12.84
C THR A 15 -15.33 28.91 13.93
N ILE A 16 -15.77 29.62 14.97
CA ILE A 16 -14.90 30.10 16.05
C ILE A 16 -14.48 28.92 16.95
N SER A 17 -15.46 28.25 17.56
CA SER A 17 -15.26 27.10 18.44
C SER A 17 -16.09 25.91 17.97
N ALA A 18 -15.60 24.69 18.20
CA ALA A 18 -16.36 23.49 17.92
C ALA A 18 -17.65 23.45 18.74
N ARG A 19 -18.75 23.02 18.11
CA ARG A 19 -19.97 22.62 18.83
C ARG A 19 -19.79 21.19 19.33
N THR A 20 -19.95 20.96 20.63
CA THR A 20 -19.83 19.62 21.22
C THR A 20 -21.21 18.96 21.30
N TYR A 21 -21.32 17.75 20.76
CA TYR A 21 -22.46 16.86 20.89
C TYR A 21 -22.04 15.65 21.72
N GLY A 22 -22.68 15.49 22.89
CA GLY A 22 -22.34 14.48 23.89
C GLY A 22 -21.58 15.06 25.09
N PRO A 23 -21.38 14.27 26.15
CA PRO A 23 -20.76 14.74 27.39
C PRO A 23 -19.26 14.99 27.20
N LEU A 24 -18.71 15.93 27.97
CA LEU A 24 -17.26 16.04 28.15
C LEU A 24 -16.74 14.92 29.06
N ALA A 25 -15.46 14.54 28.92
CA ALA A 25 -14.89 13.41 29.67
C ALA A 25 -14.91 13.61 31.20
N ASN A 26 -14.86 14.86 31.66
CA ASN A 26 -15.02 15.22 33.08
C ASN A 26 -16.48 15.22 33.56
N GLU A 27 -17.46 15.19 32.65
CA GLU A 27 -18.88 15.15 32.96
C GLU A 27 -19.40 13.71 32.99
N SER A 28 -19.10 12.92 31.96
CA SER A 28 -19.54 11.52 31.84
C SER A 28 -18.77 10.80 30.73
N THR A 29 -18.45 9.53 30.98
CA THR A 29 -17.89 8.60 29.97
C THR A 29 -18.94 7.63 29.40
N THR A 30 -20.21 7.78 29.79
CA THR A 30 -21.30 6.95 29.29
C THR A 30 -21.63 7.31 27.85
N VAL A 31 -21.53 6.33 26.95
CA VAL A 31 -21.89 6.48 25.53
C VAL A 31 -23.42 6.63 25.38
N ARG A 32 -23.86 7.59 24.57
CA ARG A 32 -25.28 7.88 24.32
C ARG A 32 -25.67 7.53 22.89
N ASN A 33 -26.81 6.86 22.73
CA ASN A 33 -27.33 6.52 21.41
C ASN A 33 -27.94 7.75 20.74
N LEU A 34 -27.53 7.98 19.50
CA LEU A 34 -28.14 8.92 18.57
C LEU A 34 -28.64 8.13 17.37
N LEU A 35 -29.96 8.05 17.21
CA LEU A 35 -30.58 7.41 16.07
C LEU A 35 -30.47 8.32 14.84
N ILE A 36 -29.86 7.82 13.77
CA ILE A 36 -29.82 8.46 12.47
C ILE A 36 -30.89 7.81 11.61
N GLU A 37 -32.00 8.52 11.40
CA GLU A 37 -33.09 8.01 10.56
C GLU A 37 -32.73 8.12 9.06
N THR A 38 -33.56 7.58 8.18
CA THR A 38 -33.31 7.49 6.73
C THR A 38 -32.84 8.81 6.10
N GLU A 39 -33.42 9.95 6.46
CA GLU A 39 -33.04 11.28 5.96
C GLU A 39 -32.15 12.07 6.93
N GLY A 40 -31.80 11.49 8.08
CA GLY A 40 -30.96 12.09 9.10
C GLY A 40 -29.53 12.33 8.62
N GLN A 41 -29.02 13.57 8.80
CA GLN A 41 -27.68 13.97 8.36
C GLN A 41 -27.19 15.23 9.10
N PHE A 42 -25.88 15.29 9.38
CA PHE A 42 -25.20 16.51 9.82
C PHE A 42 -24.43 17.14 8.66
N ASP A 43 -24.80 18.38 8.29
CA ASP A 43 -24.13 19.19 7.28
C ASP A 43 -23.17 20.18 7.95
N VAL A 44 -21.88 19.93 7.85
CA VAL A 44 -20.84 20.67 8.58
C VAL A 44 -20.14 21.65 7.66
N LYS A 45 -20.39 22.94 7.88
CA LYS A 45 -19.68 24.09 7.30
C LYS A 45 -18.73 24.76 8.30
N GLY A 46 -18.89 24.44 9.58
CA GLY A 46 -18.10 24.96 10.70
C GLY A 46 -17.31 23.86 11.40
N LYS A 47 -17.28 23.92 12.73
CA LYS A 47 -16.52 23.01 13.59
C LYS A 47 -17.46 22.22 14.52
N ILE A 48 -17.30 20.91 14.59
CA ILE A 48 -18.10 20.02 15.44
C ILE A 48 -17.23 18.95 16.11
N LEU A 49 -17.55 18.64 17.36
CA LEU A 49 -17.02 17.52 18.13
C LEU A 49 -18.19 16.62 18.55
N PHE A 50 -18.15 15.36 18.15
CA PHE A 50 -18.97 14.31 18.75
C PHE A 50 -18.12 13.57 19.78
N ASN A 51 -18.58 13.49 21.03
CA ASN A 51 -17.87 12.81 22.11
C ASN A 51 -18.80 11.83 22.83
N TYR A 52 -18.37 10.58 23.01
CA TYR A 52 -19.20 9.52 23.63
C TYR A 52 -20.57 9.35 22.97
N ILE A 53 -20.62 9.41 21.63
CA ILE A 53 -21.85 9.18 20.85
C ILE A 53 -21.78 7.82 20.17
N ASN A 54 -22.85 7.03 20.34
CA ASN A 54 -23.13 5.87 19.52
C ASN A 54 -24.11 6.24 18.41
N PHE A 55 -23.63 6.31 17.19
CA PHE A 55 -24.46 6.54 16.01
C PHE A 55 -25.15 5.23 15.63
N VAL A 56 -26.46 5.17 15.82
CA VAL A 56 -27.30 4.02 15.44
C VAL A 56 -28.01 4.36 14.14
N VAL A 57 -27.62 3.76 13.03
CA VAL A 57 -28.05 4.19 11.69
C VAL A 57 -29.11 3.27 11.11
N GLN A 58 -30.23 3.84 10.69
CA GLN A 58 -31.26 3.11 9.97
C GLN A 58 -30.76 2.69 8.58
N ALA A 59 -31.26 1.57 8.11
CA ALA A 59 -30.94 1.07 6.79
C ALA A 59 -31.39 2.04 5.70
N THR A 60 -30.54 2.26 4.71
CA THR A 60 -30.82 3.14 3.58
C THR A 60 -30.25 2.57 2.29
N SER A 61 -30.84 2.92 1.15
CA SER A 61 -30.20 2.73 -0.14
C SER A 61 -29.05 3.72 -0.33
N LEU A 62 -28.13 3.41 -1.23
CA LEU A 62 -27.12 4.37 -1.67
C LEU A 62 -27.81 5.58 -2.30
N SER A 63 -27.48 6.78 -1.84
CA SER A 63 -28.00 8.03 -2.37
C SER A 63 -26.92 9.09 -2.35
N ASN A 64 -26.84 9.89 -3.43
CA ASN A 64 -25.79 10.88 -3.57
C ASN A 64 -25.99 12.03 -2.57
N GLY A 65 -24.93 12.41 -1.85
CA GLY A 65 -24.97 13.49 -0.86
C GLY A 65 -25.79 13.18 0.39
N GLN A 66 -26.09 11.89 0.65
CA GLN A 66 -26.68 11.42 1.90
C GLN A 66 -25.64 10.68 2.73
N HIS A 67 -25.19 11.29 3.83
CA HIS A 67 -24.20 10.72 4.76
C HIS A 67 -24.63 11.01 6.22
N THR A 68 -24.09 10.26 7.19
CA THR A 68 -24.35 10.55 8.61
C THR A 68 -23.77 11.92 9.00
N ILE A 69 -22.51 12.17 8.65
CA ILE A 69 -21.83 13.46 8.84
C ILE A 69 -21.14 13.83 7.52
N GLN A 70 -21.45 15.00 6.98
CA GLN A 70 -20.88 15.50 5.73
C GLN A 70 -20.17 16.84 5.95
N GLY A 71 -18.89 16.92 5.60
CA GLY A 71 -18.16 18.19 5.53
C GLY A 71 -18.33 18.84 4.16
N LEU A 72 -18.77 20.10 4.16
CA LEU A 72 -19.15 20.83 2.95
C LEU A 72 -18.15 21.89 2.50
N LEU A 73 -17.21 22.30 3.36
CA LEU A 73 -16.22 23.34 3.07
C LEU A 73 -14.81 22.84 3.44
N SER A 74 -13.78 23.43 2.85
CA SER A 74 -12.37 23.17 3.23
C SER A 74 -11.99 23.71 4.60
N THR A 75 -12.85 24.54 5.20
CA THR A 75 -12.71 25.02 6.59
C THR A 75 -13.45 24.14 7.60
N SER A 76 -14.24 23.16 7.16
CA SER A 76 -15.00 22.28 8.03
C SER A 76 -14.07 21.43 8.90
N GLN A 77 -14.40 21.29 10.18
CA GLN A 77 -13.70 20.41 11.12
C GLN A 77 -14.69 19.51 11.83
N ILE A 78 -14.52 18.20 11.67
CA ILE A 78 -15.30 17.14 12.26
C ILE A 78 -14.35 16.34 13.15
N SER A 79 -14.67 16.32 14.42
CA SER A 79 -13.96 15.53 15.42
C SER A 79 -14.88 14.49 16.02
N LEU A 80 -14.46 13.22 16.02
CA LEU A 80 -15.12 12.12 16.72
C LEU A 80 -14.17 11.64 17.82
N GLN A 81 -14.66 11.58 19.05
CA GLN A 81 -13.90 11.09 20.20
C GLN A 81 -14.73 10.06 20.98
N ASN A 82 -14.16 8.87 21.20
CA ASN A 82 -14.81 7.82 21.99
C ASN A 82 -16.21 7.44 21.46
N CYS A 83 -16.37 7.49 20.14
CA CYS A 83 -17.65 7.24 19.47
C CYS A 83 -17.80 5.77 19.07
N GLN A 84 -19.04 5.39 18.77
CA GLN A 84 -19.38 4.09 18.23
C GLN A 84 -20.28 4.24 16.99
N TYR A 85 -20.23 3.27 16.08
CA TYR A 85 -21.09 3.22 14.89
C TYR A 85 -21.75 1.84 14.78
N HIS A 86 -23.08 1.82 14.80
CA HIS A 86 -23.88 0.60 14.74
C HIS A 86 -25.02 0.72 13.73
N MET A 87 -25.38 -0.42 13.14
CA MET A 87 -26.63 -0.58 12.40
C MET A 87 -27.82 -0.69 13.36
N ALA A 88 -28.93 -0.04 13.02
CA ALA A 88 -30.19 -0.17 13.75
C ALA A 88 -30.84 -1.56 13.55
N SER A 89 -30.56 -2.22 12.42
CA SER A 89 -31.00 -3.58 12.10
C SER A 89 -29.89 -4.30 11.35
N SER A 90 -29.55 -5.52 11.78
CA SER A 90 -28.45 -6.32 11.22
C SER A 90 -28.74 -6.93 9.84
N GLU A 91 -30.00 -6.93 9.40
CA GLU A 91 -30.43 -7.63 8.17
C GLU A 91 -30.38 -6.78 6.90
N ILE A 92 -30.07 -5.49 7.00
CA ILE A 92 -30.14 -4.56 5.87
C ILE A 92 -28.85 -3.73 5.80
N SER A 93 -28.39 -3.40 4.60
CA SER A 93 -27.23 -2.54 4.39
C SER A 93 -27.52 -1.07 4.71
N ILE A 94 -26.49 -0.34 5.15
CA ILE A 94 -26.49 1.13 5.19
C ILE A 94 -25.97 1.68 3.86
N GLY A 95 -26.61 2.73 3.33
CA GLY A 95 -26.20 3.43 2.11
C GLY A 95 -25.50 4.77 2.35
N LYS A 96 -24.94 4.97 3.55
CA LYS A 96 -24.34 6.21 4.04
C LYS A 96 -22.95 5.95 4.62
N SER A 97 -22.04 6.90 4.41
CA SER A 97 -20.83 7.00 5.22
C SER A 97 -21.16 7.51 6.63
N LEU A 98 -20.37 7.10 7.63
CA LEU A 98 -20.33 7.80 8.91
C LEU A 98 -19.77 9.21 8.72
N VAL A 99 -18.60 9.33 8.08
CA VAL A 99 -17.98 10.61 7.73
C VAL A 99 -17.72 10.68 6.24
N CYS A 100 -18.21 11.71 5.57
CA CYS A 100 -17.92 12.03 4.18
C CYS A 100 -17.38 13.46 4.04
N MET A 101 -16.25 13.60 3.37
CA MET A 101 -15.57 14.87 3.13
C MET A 101 -15.21 15.00 1.65
N LEU A 102 -15.60 16.10 1.02
CA LEU A 102 -15.38 16.31 -0.42
C LEU A 102 -14.48 17.51 -0.76
N LYS A 103 -14.07 18.30 0.25
CA LYS A 103 -13.30 19.54 0.06
C LYS A 103 -11.92 19.48 0.72
N GLY A 104 -11.88 19.31 2.03
CA GLY A 104 -10.62 19.32 2.79
C GLY A 104 -10.88 19.50 4.27
N GLY A 105 -10.10 20.39 4.91
CA GLY A 105 -10.21 20.67 6.34
C GLY A 105 -9.54 19.62 7.23
N THR A 106 -9.50 19.87 8.53
CA THR A 106 -8.86 18.98 9.50
C THR A 106 -9.91 18.13 10.19
N GLN A 107 -9.86 16.82 9.94
CA GLN A 107 -10.76 15.82 10.52
C GLN A 107 -9.97 14.92 11.47
N THR A 108 -10.54 14.66 12.64
CA THR A 108 -9.90 13.84 13.67
C THR A 108 -10.88 12.80 14.16
N ILE A 109 -10.55 11.53 13.99
CA ILE A 109 -11.36 10.39 14.42
C ILE A 109 -10.52 9.58 15.39
N THR A 110 -10.85 9.67 16.68
CA THR A 110 -10.08 9.04 17.75
C THR A 110 -10.96 8.15 18.61
N ASN A 111 -10.46 6.95 18.95
CA ASN A 111 -11.19 5.98 19.77
C ASN A 111 -12.57 5.61 19.20
N LEU A 112 -12.70 5.57 17.86
CA LEU A 112 -13.93 5.11 17.21
C LEU A 112 -13.98 3.57 17.20
N THR A 113 -15.11 2.99 17.58
CA THR A 113 -15.39 1.56 17.38
C THR A 113 -16.51 1.38 16.36
N VAL A 114 -16.23 0.63 15.30
CA VAL A 114 -17.19 0.23 14.27
C VAL A 114 -17.20 -1.29 14.21
N SER A 115 -18.38 -1.91 14.36
CA SER A 115 -18.49 -3.36 14.35
C SER A 115 -19.77 -3.84 13.67
N ASP A 116 -19.66 -4.95 12.96
CA ASP A 116 -20.79 -5.70 12.38
C ASP A 116 -21.64 -4.84 11.43
N ILE A 117 -20.96 -4.18 10.49
CA ILE A 117 -21.60 -3.28 9.51
C ILE A 117 -21.59 -3.92 8.13
N THR A 118 -22.76 -4.02 7.50
CA THR A 118 -22.89 -4.17 6.05
C THR A 118 -23.28 -2.83 5.45
N SER A 119 -22.48 -2.31 4.53
CA SER A 119 -22.70 -1.00 3.90
C SER A 119 -22.51 -1.10 2.38
N VAL A 120 -23.22 -0.28 1.62
CA VAL A 120 -23.00 -0.09 0.18
C VAL A 120 -22.19 1.19 -0.13
N GLU A 121 -21.77 1.92 0.92
CA GLU A 121 -20.88 3.09 0.87
C GLU A 121 -19.72 2.92 1.87
N ASN A 122 -18.60 3.63 1.69
CA ASN A 122 -17.48 3.57 2.64
C ASN A 122 -17.89 4.16 4.01
N ILE A 123 -17.40 3.58 5.11
CA ILE A 123 -17.67 4.12 6.46
C ILE A 123 -17.01 5.50 6.63
N ILE A 124 -15.77 5.63 6.17
CA ILE A 124 -15.03 6.89 6.13
C ILE A 124 -14.67 7.18 4.67
N LYS A 125 -15.11 8.33 4.18
CA LYS A 125 -14.84 8.80 2.82
C LYS A 125 -14.22 10.18 2.86
N ALA A 126 -13.03 10.32 2.30
CA ALA A 126 -12.32 11.60 2.19
C ALA A 126 -11.78 11.81 0.78
N GLU A 127 -12.45 12.65 0.01
CA GLU A 127 -12.03 13.05 -1.33
C GLU A 127 -11.64 14.53 -1.26
N PHE A 128 -10.37 14.81 -0.97
CA PHE A 128 -9.88 16.18 -0.79
C PHE A 128 -9.44 16.77 -2.15
N ASP A 129 -10.12 17.84 -2.58
CA ASP A 129 -9.72 18.68 -3.72
C ASP A 129 -9.05 20.00 -3.28
N GLU A 130 -9.17 20.35 -2.00
CA GLU A 130 -8.54 21.47 -1.31
C GLU A 130 -7.66 20.98 -0.14
N SER A 131 -6.99 21.90 0.55
CA SER A 131 -6.12 21.58 1.70
C SER A 131 -6.89 20.88 2.82
N GLY A 132 -6.34 19.77 3.33
CA GLY A 132 -7.01 18.98 4.36
C GLY A 132 -6.18 17.84 4.94
N THR A 133 -6.53 17.43 6.15
CA THR A 133 -5.91 16.33 6.89
C THR A 133 -6.98 15.44 7.47
N LEU A 134 -6.84 14.13 7.30
CA LEU A 134 -7.62 13.12 8.00
C LEU A 134 -6.70 12.35 8.95
N ASP A 135 -6.94 12.50 10.26
CA ASP A 135 -6.26 11.76 11.31
C ASP A 135 -7.21 10.71 11.91
N ILE A 136 -6.84 9.43 11.79
CA ILE A 136 -7.55 8.28 12.37
C ILE A 136 -6.61 7.64 13.39
N SER A 137 -6.96 7.72 14.68
CA SER A 137 -6.10 7.23 15.76
C SER A 137 -6.85 6.36 16.76
N ASN A 138 -6.24 5.26 17.19
CA ASN A 138 -6.82 4.39 18.23
C ASN A 138 -8.20 3.82 17.85
N CYS A 139 -8.47 3.61 16.56
CA CYS A 139 -9.78 3.17 16.07
C CYS A 139 -9.82 1.66 15.87
N LYS A 140 -11.01 1.08 16.00
CA LYS A 140 -11.28 -0.35 15.75
C LYS A 140 -12.39 -0.49 14.73
N PHE A 141 -12.07 -1.11 13.59
CA PHE A 141 -12.99 -1.47 12.53
C PHE A 141 -13.02 -2.99 12.46
N ASN A 142 -14.15 -3.60 12.83
CA ASN A 142 -14.28 -5.05 12.93
C ASN A 142 -15.49 -5.56 12.16
N ASN A 143 -15.32 -6.60 11.35
CA ASN A 143 -16.42 -7.24 10.61
C ASN A 143 -17.26 -6.24 9.79
N ILE A 144 -16.62 -5.59 8.83
CA ILE A 144 -17.25 -4.60 7.95
C ILE A 144 -17.31 -5.18 6.55
N THR A 145 -18.51 -5.29 5.99
CA THR A 145 -18.74 -5.74 4.62
C THR A 145 -19.19 -4.59 3.75
N GLN A 146 -18.36 -4.23 2.76
CA GLN A 146 -18.74 -3.39 1.65
C GLN A 146 -19.40 -4.24 0.56
N ALA A 147 -20.70 -4.04 0.37
CA ALA A 147 -21.57 -4.87 -0.47
C ALA A 147 -21.78 -4.33 -1.90
N SER A 148 -21.32 -3.12 -2.20
CA SER A 148 -21.39 -2.51 -3.53
C SER A 148 -20.30 -3.02 -4.45
N SER A 149 -20.65 -3.23 -5.71
CA SER A 149 -19.71 -3.48 -6.81
C SER A 149 -19.32 -2.23 -7.59
N THR A 150 -19.92 -1.07 -7.27
CA THR A 150 -19.69 0.20 -7.99
C THR A 150 -18.97 1.25 -7.13
N ILE A 151 -18.97 1.08 -5.82
CA ILE A 151 -18.26 1.96 -4.88
C ILE A 151 -16.91 1.34 -4.56
N ILE A 152 -15.85 2.10 -4.83
CA ILE A 152 -14.47 1.67 -4.60
C ILE A 152 -14.06 1.86 -3.13
N GLY A 153 -13.26 0.92 -2.61
CA GLY A 153 -12.80 0.90 -1.23
C GLY A 153 -13.77 0.15 -0.32
N GLY A 154 -13.23 -0.53 0.68
CA GLY A 154 -14.04 -1.18 1.71
C GLY A 154 -14.44 -0.22 2.81
N THR A 155 -13.71 -0.27 3.93
CA THR A 155 -14.02 0.53 5.12
C THR A 155 -13.73 2.02 4.92
N THR A 156 -12.59 2.33 4.31
CA THR A 156 -12.12 3.71 4.13
C THR A 156 -11.71 3.95 2.69
N LYS A 157 -12.22 5.04 2.11
CA LYS A 157 -11.81 5.53 0.79
C LYS A 157 -11.21 6.92 0.92
N VAL A 158 -10.00 7.10 0.39
CA VAL A 158 -9.30 8.38 0.39
C VAL A 158 -8.81 8.76 -1.00
N ILE A 159 -9.10 9.97 -1.45
CA ILE A 159 -8.54 10.57 -2.67
C ILE A 159 -7.92 11.91 -2.29
N LEU A 160 -6.63 12.08 -2.51
CA LEU A 160 -5.88 13.28 -2.12
C LEU A 160 -5.38 14.02 -3.36
N SER A 161 -5.99 15.17 -3.69
CA SER A 161 -5.72 15.91 -4.93
C SER A 161 -4.99 17.23 -4.72
N HIS A 162 -4.73 17.61 -3.47
CA HIS A 162 -4.03 18.84 -3.10
C HIS A 162 -2.66 18.55 -2.45
N SER A 163 -1.69 19.44 -2.66
CA SER A 163 -0.29 19.26 -2.23
C SER A 163 -0.09 19.21 -0.72
N SER A 164 -1.03 19.76 0.06
CA SER A 164 -1.02 19.73 1.52
C SER A 164 -1.84 18.57 2.11
N ASN A 165 -2.42 17.70 1.27
CA ASN A 165 -3.29 16.65 1.76
C ASN A 165 -2.55 15.57 2.53
N GLN A 166 -3.13 15.16 3.65
CA GLN A 166 -2.55 14.16 4.54
C GLN A 166 -3.60 13.17 5.04
N LEU A 167 -3.26 11.89 4.98
CA LEU A 167 -3.92 10.82 5.73
C LEU A 167 -2.93 10.27 6.76
N ILE A 168 -3.33 10.27 8.03
CA ILE A 168 -2.54 9.72 9.12
C ILE A 168 -3.41 8.66 9.80
N ILE A 169 -2.91 7.42 9.86
CA ILE A 169 -3.59 6.35 10.57
C ILE A 169 -2.62 5.75 11.58
N SER A 170 -2.98 5.85 12.86
CA SER A 170 -2.14 5.37 13.95
C SER A 170 -2.88 4.48 14.95
N ASN A 171 -2.18 3.49 15.51
CA ASN A 171 -2.67 2.67 16.63
C ASN A 171 -4.06 2.06 16.39
N SER A 172 -4.38 1.74 15.13
CA SER A 172 -5.72 1.33 14.73
C SER A 172 -5.75 -0.12 14.25
N GLN A 173 -6.93 -0.71 14.21
CA GLN A 173 -7.14 -2.08 13.75
C GLN A 173 -8.27 -2.14 12.74
N PHE A 174 -8.00 -2.76 11.60
CA PHE A 174 -8.96 -3.20 10.60
C PHE A 174 -8.97 -4.71 10.61
N LYS A 175 -10.07 -5.30 11.05
CA LYS A 175 -10.22 -6.74 11.18
C LYS A 175 -11.46 -7.20 10.45
N LEU A 176 -11.35 -8.23 9.61
CA LEU A 176 -12.50 -8.77 8.85
C LEU A 176 -13.21 -7.67 8.03
N CYS A 177 -12.43 -6.76 7.45
CA CYS A 177 -12.94 -5.74 6.52
C CYS A 177 -12.95 -6.30 5.10
N LYS A 178 -14.13 -6.44 4.51
CA LYS A 178 -14.34 -7.15 3.24
C LYS A 178 -14.96 -6.24 2.18
N ALA A 179 -14.38 -6.24 0.99
CA ALA A 179 -14.85 -5.52 -0.19
C ALA A 179 -14.74 -6.42 -1.42
N LEU A 180 -15.48 -7.54 -1.40
CA LEU A 180 -15.31 -8.67 -2.33
C LEU A 180 -15.52 -8.35 -3.81
N TYR A 181 -16.20 -7.24 -4.10
CA TYR A 181 -16.52 -6.80 -5.46
C TYR A 181 -15.76 -5.54 -5.89
N THR A 182 -14.80 -5.10 -5.08
CA THR A 182 -13.99 -3.91 -5.36
C THR A 182 -12.58 -4.05 -4.78
N GLN A 183 -11.81 -2.96 -4.73
CA GLN A 183 -10.42 -2.93 -4.30
C GLN A 183 -10.27 -2.34 -2.89
N GLY A 184 -9.25 -2.80 -2.15
CA GLY A 184 -8.90 -2.26 -0.83
C GLY A 184 -9.90 -2.64 0.26
N GLY A 185 -9.83 -3.88 0.77
CA GLY A 185 -10.81 -4.41 1.74
C GLY A 185 -10.93 -3.56 3.01
N ALA A 186 -9.80 -3.09 3.54
CA ALA A 186 -9.81 -2.06 4.58
C ALA A 186 -9.75 -0.66 3.98
N ILE A 187 -8.71 -0.37 3.19
CA ILE A 187 -8.42 0.99 2.73
C ILE A 187 -8.16 1.00 1.22
N PHE A 188 -8.85 1.91 0.54
CA PHE A 188 -8.46 2.37 -0.78
C PHE A 188 -7.90 3.80 -0.70
N VAL A 189 -6.75 4.04 -1.35
CA VAL A 189 -6.18 5.38 -1.49
C VAL A 189 -5.80 5.69 -2.93
N GLU A 190 -6.15 6.90 -3.40
CA GLU A 190 -5.62 7.46 -4.64
C GLU A 190 -4.91 8.80 -4.37
N LEU A 191 -3.66 8.90 -4.81
CA LEU A 191 -2.82 10.09 -4.70
C LEU A 191 -2.80 10.82 -6.06
N LYS A 192 -3.42 11.99 -6.10
CA LYS A 192 -3.52 12.89 -7.26
C LYS A 192 -2.69 14.17 -7.09
N SER A 193 -1.75 14.19 -6.15
CA SER A 193 -0.79 15.27 -6.00
C SER A 193 0.59 14.75 -5.57
N VAL A 194 1.65 15.32 -6.16
CA VAL A 194 3.06 14.96 -5.89
C VAL A 194 3.49 15.09 -4.42
N SER A 195 2.77 15.89 -3.62
CA SER A 195 3.09 16.14 -2.21
C SER A 195 2.04 15.60 -1.22
N ALA A 196 0.98 14.96 -1.72
CA ALA A 196 0.01 14.29 -0.88
C ALA A 196 0.67 13.13 -0.12
N GLN A 197 0.32 12.96 1.15
CA GLN A 197 1.00 12.04 2.06
C GLN A 197 0.02 11.10 2.77
N VAL A 198 0.41 9.85 2.89
CA VAL A 198 -0.23 8.83 3.72
C VAL A 198 0.81 8.25 4.65
N THR A 199 0.51 8.25 5.94
CA THR A 199 1.36 7.63 6.96
C THR A 199 0.54 6.62 7.76
N LEU A 200 1.01 5.37 7.77
CA LEU A 200 0.49 4.30 8.62
C LEU A 200 1.49 4.03 9.74
N THR A 201 1.02 3.90 10.97
CA THR A 201 1.89 3.70 12.15
C THR A 201 1.20 2.79 13.17
N GLN A 202 1.80 1.67 13.55
CA GLN A 202 1.23 0.76 14.56
C GLN A 202 -0.22 0.34 14.24
N THR A 203 -0.51 0.14 12.96
CA THR A 203 -1.85 -0.20 12.46
C THR A 203 -1.89 -1.64 11.97
N LYS A 204 -2.92 -2.38 12.37
CA LYS A 204 -3.11 -3.80 12.04
C LYS A 204 -4.22 -3.98 11.01
N PHE A 205 -3.95 -4.80 10.01
CA PHE A 205 -4.89 -5.28 8.99
C PHE A 205 -4.95 -6.79 9.12
N GLU A 206 -6.08 -7.33 9.57
CA GLU A 206 -6.23 -8.75 9.91
C GLU A 206 -7.42 -9.33 9.16
N GLN A 207 -7.18 -10.36 8.33
CA GLN A 207 -8.25 -11.07 7.62
C GLN A 207 -9.13 -10.13 6.77
N CYS A 208 -8.52 -9.08 6.21
CA CYS A 208 -9.18 -8.19 5.27
C CYS A 208 -9.20 -8.81 3.88
N GLU A 209 -10.30 -8.65 3.14
CA GLU A 209 -10.50 -9.31 1.85
C GLU A 209 -11.01 -8.31 0.80
N SER A 210 -10.49 -8.36 -0.42
CA SER A 210 -11.01 -7.61 -1.58
C SER A 210 -10.60 -8.28 -2.88
N GLN A 211 -11.02 -7.76 -4.03
CA GLN A 211 -10.56 -8.27 -5.32
C GLN A 211 -9.03 -8.21 -5.42
N SER A 212 -8.46 -7.04 -5.14
CA SER A 212 -7.02 -6.79 -5.04
C SER A 212 -6.73 -5.93 -3.81
N GLY A 213 -5.55 -6.10 -3.20
CA GLY A 213 -5.15 -5.35 -2.02
C GLY A 213 -6.04 -5.63 -0.81
N GLY A 214 -6.08 -6.87 -0.33
CA GLY A 214 -7.01 -7.33 0.71
C GLY A 214 -7.06 -6.40 1.92
N GLY A 215 -5.90 -5.95 2.39
CA GLY A 215 -5.79 -4.84 3.34
C GLY A 215 -5.88 -3.48 2.66
N VAL A 216 -4.85 -3.14 1.87
CA VAL A 216 -4.68 -1.81 1.27
C VAL A 216 -4.54 -1.91 -0.24
N TYR A 217 -5.31 -1.08 -0.96
CA TYR A 217 -5.12 -0.82 -2.38
C TYR A 217 -4.76 0.65 -2.59
N SER A 218 -3.70 0.92 -3.35
CA SER A 218 -3.21 2.27 -3.59
C SER A 218 -2.89 2.57 -5.05
N ILE A 219 -3.19 3.80 -5.47
CA ILE A 219 -2.86 4.32 -6.80
C ILE A 219 -2.12 5.65 -6.65
N PHE A 220 -0.96 5.76 -7.29
CA PHE A 220 -0.18 6.98 -7.41
C PHE A 220 -0.39 7.58 -8.81
N SER A 221 -1.46 8.33 -9.01
CA SER A 221 -1.87 8.85 -10.32
C SER A 221 -0.94 9.97 -10.82
N THR A 222 -0.52 10.86 -9.91
CA THR A 222 0.38 11.99 -10.21
C THR A 222 1.48 12.15 -9.15
N GLY A 223 1.90 11.05 -8.53
CA GLY A 223 2.92 11.02 -7.47
C GLY A 223 2.32 10.93 -6.07
N GLY A 224 3.03 11.48 -5.09
CA GLY A 224 2.66 11.45 -3.68
C GLY A 224 3.43 10.38 -2.90
N GLN A 225 3.06 10.22 -1.64
CA GLN A 225 3.82 9.40 -0.70
C GLN A 225 2.93 8.49 0.15
N ILE A 226 3.32 7.23 0.28
CA ILE A 226 2.84 6.30 1.31
C ILE A 226 4.03 5.79 2.12
N GLN A 227 3.94 5.91 3.44
CA GLN A 227 4.91 5.36 4.38
C GLN A 227 4.24 4.42 5.37
N ILE A 228 4.79 3.22 5.49
CA ILE A 228 4.38 2.20 6.46
C ILE A 228 5.48 2.11 7.53
N ASN A 229 5.13 2.57 8.73
CA ASN A 229 6.06 2.78 9.83
C ASN A 229 5.66 1.97 11.08
N ASN A 230 6.63 1.77 11.96
CA ASN A 230 6.45 1.32 13.34
C ASN A 230 5.49 0.13 13.50
N LEU A 231 5.93 -1.06 13.12
CA LEU A 231 5.21 -2.32 13.42
C LEU A 231 3.76 -2.33 12.90
N CYS A 232 3.52 -1.79 11.70
CA CYS A 232 2.28 -2.12 10.99
C CYS A 232 2.24 -3.62 10.66
N GLU A 233 1.05 -4.22 10.68
CA GLU A 233 0.88 -5.65 10.44
C GLU A 233 -0.22 -5.88 9.40
N PHE A 234 0.05 -6.71 8.41
CA PHE A 234 -0.90 -7.22 7.42
C PHE A 234 -0.89 -8.74 7.56
N THR A 235 -1.92 -9.31 8.18
CA THR A 235 -1.96 -10.72 8.54
C THR A 235 -3.20 -11.38 7.97
N GLN A 236 -3.03 -12.48 7.24
CA GLN A 236 -4.14 -13.26 6.68
C GLN A 236 -5.06 -12.45 5.76
N CYS A 237 -4.55 -11.37 5.16
CA CYS A 237 -5.29 -10.59 4.17
C CYS A 237 -5.36 -11.34 2.84
N LYS A 238 -6.43 -11.13 2.08
CA LYS A 238 -6.69 -11.92 0.88
C LYS A 238 -7.16 -11.09 -0.31
N ALA A 239 -6.53 -11.33 -1.46
CA ALA A 239 -7.01 -10.93 -2.78
C ALA A 239 -7.83 -12.11 -3.34
N THR A 240 -9.15 -11.96 -3.43
CA THR A 240 -10.08 -13.06 -3.72
C THR A 240 -10.22 -13.36 -5.21
N SER A 241 -9.84 -12.41 -6.07
CA SER A 241 -10.02 -12.53 -7.51
C SER A 241 -9.10 -11.56 -8.27
N GLY A 242 -7.90 -11.34 -7.75
CA GLY A 242 -7.00 -10.27 -8.17
C GLY A 242 -5.61 -10.50 -7.60
N ASN A 243 -4.89 -9.43 -7.27
CA ASN A 243 -3.48 -9.51 -6.89
C ASN A 243 -3.21 -8.76 -5.58
N GLY A 244 -2.09 -9.06 -4.91
CA GLY A 244 -1.69 -8.34 -3.70
C GLY A 244 -2.57 -8.70 -2.51
N GLY A 245 -2.37 -9.87 -1.89
CA GLY A 245 -3.25 -10.33 -0.80
C GLY A 245 -3.29 -9.37 0.38
N GLY A 246 -2.15 -8.84 0.81
CA GLY A 246 -2.05 -7.76 1.80
C GLY A 246 -2.17 -6.38 1.17
N ILE A 247 -1.27 -6.08 0.23
CA ILE A 247 -1.09 -4.75 -0.35
C ILE A 247 -1.05 -4.83 -1.88
N TYR A 248 -1.77 -3.92 -2.52
CA TYR A 248 -1.61 -3.63 -3.94
C TYR A 248 -1.24 -2.14 -4.12
N ALA A 249 -0.20 -1.86 -4.91
CA ALA A 249 0.20 -0.50 -5.24
C ALA A 249 0.47 -0.33 -6.74
N GLN A 250 -0.19 0.67 -7.33
CA GLN A 250 -0.02 1.06 -8.73
C GLN A 250 0.66 2.41 -8.85
N PHE A 251 1.73 2.47 -9.63
CA PHE A 251 2.57 3.65 -9.81
C PHE A 251 2.49 4.22 -11.22
N ASN A 252 2.49 5.54 -11.31
CA ASN A 252 2.84 6.26 -12.54
C ASN A 252 4.22 6.91 -12.35
N PHE A 253 5.28 6.22 -12.81
CA PHE A 253 6.66 6.68 -12.62
C PHE A 253 7.04 7.90 -13.47
N ALA A 254 6.14 8.42 -14.31
CA ALA A 254 6.30 9.76 -14.89
C ALA A 254 6.22 10.88 -13.82
N SER A 255 5.74 10.56 -12.61
CA SER A 255 5.66 11.47 -11.46
C SER A 255 6.46 10.93 -10.26
N ALA A 256 6.79 11.82 -9.32
CA ALA A 256 7.49 11.44 -8.09
C ALA A 256 6.58 10.64 -7.15
N CYS A 257 6.68 9.31 -7.23
CA CYS A 257 5.98 8.36 -6.35
C CYS A 257 6.92 7.87 -5.25
N ILE A 258 6.51 7.98 -3.98
CA ILE A 258 7.26 7.49 -2.82
C ILE A 258 6.45 6.40 -2.13
N PHE A 259 6.98 5.19 -2.07
CA PHE A 259 6.39 4.08 -1.33
C PHE A 259 7.46 3.42 -0.49
N LYS A 260 7.33 3.54 0.83
CA LYS A 260 8.32 3.02 1.78
C LYS A 260 7.70 2.16 2.85
N ILE A 261 8.30 0.99 3.07
CA ILE A 261 8.06 0.17 4.25
C ILE A 261 9.29 0.28 5.14
N ASN A 262 9.23 1.21 6.11
CA ASN A 262 10.31 1.43 7.05
C ASN A 262 10.29 0.41 8.20
N SER A 263 9.10 -0.07 8.56
CA SER A 263 8.89 -1.18 9.51
C SER A 263 7.46 -1.69 9.38
N GLY A 264 7.31 -2.93 8.92
CA GLY A 264 6.00 -3.58 8.82
C GLY A 264 6.11 -5.08 8.60
N THR A 265 5.14 -5.84 9.09
CA THR A 265 5.03 -7.29 8.88
C THR A 265 3.90 -7.60 7.91
N ILE A 266 4.18 -8.42 6.90
CA ILE A 266 3.19 -8.92 5.92
C ILE A 266 3.28 -10.44 5.93
N SER A 267 2.28 -11.10 6.52
CA SER A 267 2.35 -12.54 6.75
C SER A 267 1.04 -13.26 6.49
N GLU A 268 1.14 -14.50 6.03
CA GLU A 268 0.00 -15.39 5.79
C GLU A 268 -1.05 -14.79 4.85
N CYS A 269 -0.69 -13.80 4.02
CA CYS A 269 -1.58 -13.21 3.05
C CYS A 269 -1.67 -14.08 1.79
N GLU A 270 -2.81 -14.03 1.10
CA GLU A 270 -3.10 -14.90 -0.02
C GLU A 270 -3.60 -14.13 -1.26
N ALA A 271 -3.11 -14.48 -2.44
CA ALA A 271 -3.67 -14.01 -3.72
C ALA A 271 -4.21 -15.19 -4.54
N ILE A 272 -5.50 -15.12 -4.90
CA ILE A 272 -6.21 -16.16 -5.66
C ILE A 272 -6.55 -15.65 -7.05
N SER A 273 -6.34 -16.50 -8.05
CA SER A 273 -6.70 -16.25 -9.43
C SER A 273 -8.22 -16.36 -9.64
N SER A 274 -8.73 -15.67 -10.65
CA SER A 274 -10.14 -15.77 -11.00
C SER A 274 -10.34 -15.71 -12.50
N ALA A 275 -10.90 -16.79 -13.05
CA ALA A 275 -11.30 -16.85 -14.45
C ALA A 275 -12.47 -15.89 -14.79
N SER A 276 -13.20 -15.39 -13.78
CA SER A 276 -14.28 -14.42 -13.95
C SER A 276 -13.83 -12.96 -13.83
N ALA A 277 -12.62 -12.71 -13.32
CA ALA A 277 -12.00 -11.39 -13.32
C ALA A 277 -11.18 -11.19 -14.60
N THR A 278 -10.83 -9.94 -14.92
CA THR A 278 -9.91 -9.64 -16.02
C THR A 278 -8.51 -10.13 -15.63
N PRO A 279 -7.95 -11.15 -16.30
CA PRO A 279 -6.57 -11.58 -16.04
C PRO A 279 -5.58 -10.49 -16.47
N PRO A 280 -4.36 -10.45 -15.92
CA PRO A 280 -3.78 -11.45 -15.01
C PRO A 280 -4.17 -11.26 -13.52
N THR A 281 -4.50 -12.36 -12.82
CA THR A 281 -4.86 -12.40 -11.39
C THR A 281 -4.13 -13.54 -10.68
N GLY A 282 -4.04 -13.54 -9.34
CA GLY A 282 -3.41 -14.62 -8.57
C GLY A 282 -1.90 -14.45 -8.30
N TYR A 283 -1.39 -13.21 -8.32
CA TYR A 283 0.02 -12.89 -8.09
C TYR A 283 0.23 -12.03 -6.84
N GLY A 284 1.40 -12.15 -6.21
CA GLY A 284 1.80 -11.29 -5.09
C GLY A 284 0.98 -11.57 -3.84
N GLY A 285 1.20 -12.71 -3.18
CA GLY A 285 0.41 -13.14 -2.03
C GLY A 285 0.43 -12.13 -0.88
N GLY A 286 1.61 -11.60 -0.56
CA GLY A 286 1.77 -10.47 0.35
C GLY A 286 1.52 -9.13 -0.34
N ILE A 287 2.34 -8.83 -1.34
CA ILE A 287 2.42 -7.52 -1.99
C ILE A 287 2.43 -7.67 -3.51
N MET A 288 1.62 -6.87 -4.19
CA MET A 288 1.69 -6.65 -5.63
C MET A 288 2.06 -5.20 -5.91
N LEU A 289 3.13 -4.99 -6.68
CA LEU A 289 3.57 -3.67 -7.14
C LEU A 289 3.52 -3.61 -8.66
N VAL A 290 2.83 -2.61 -9.21
CA VAL A 290 2.77 -2.41 -10.67
C VAL A 290 3.09 -0.97 -11.01
N GLY A 291 3.77 -0.73 -12.13
CA GLY A 291 4.17 0.59 -12.53
C GLY A 291 4.19 0.81 -14.03
N THR A 292 3.78 2.01 -14.43
CA THR A 292 3.96 2.52 -15.78
C THR A 292 5.10 3.54 -15.84
N GLY A 293 5.76 3.64 -16.98
CA GLY A 293 6.88 4.55 -17.19
C GLY A 293 8.20 4.11 -16.53
N GLU A 294 9.17 5.00 -16.52
CA GLU A 294 10.57 4.67 -16.22
C GLU A 294 10.95 5.05 -14.79
N TYR A 295 10.96 4.07 -13.88
CA TYR A 295 11.46 4.29 -12.52
C TYR A 295 12.95 4.61 -12.49
N VAL A 296 13.32 5.61 -11.69
CA VAL A 296 14.72 6.03 -11.51
C VAL A 296 15.24 5.48 -10.19
N ALA A 297 16.03 4.41 -10.23
CA ALA A 297 16.49 3.71 -9.02
C ALA A 297 17.32 4.58 -8.06
N SER A 298 18.07 5.57 -8.58
CA SER A 298 18.83 6.51 -7.75
C SER A 298 17.98 7.45 -6.89
N SER A 299 16.67 7.53 -7.17
CA SER A 299 15.73 8.34 -6.38
C SER A 299 15.44 7.74 -5.00
N LYS A 300 15.61 6.42 -4.82
CA LYS A 300 15.35 5.69 -3.56
C LYS A 300 13.92 5.92 -3.02
N THR A 301 12.97 6.12 -3.92
CA THR A 301 11.58 6.42 -3.53
C THR A 301 10.73 5.16 -3.37
N LEU A 302 11.11 4.05 -4.00
CA LEU A 302 10.57 2.71 -3.74
C LEU A 302 11.54 1.93 -2.85
N ASP A 303 11.16 1.71 -1.58
CA ASP A 303 12.05 1.19 -0.53
C ASP A 303 11.30 0.23 0.40
N LEU A 304 11.60 -1.06 0.29
CA LEU A 304 10.99 -2.12 1.09
C LEU A 304 11.93 -2.66 2.18
N LYS A 305 13.07 -2.00 2.43
CA LYS A 305 14.15 -2.54 3.30
C LYS A 305 13.68 -2.91 4.71
N GLY A 306 12.71 -2.18 5.25
CA GLY A 306 12.19 -2.40 6.60
C GLY A 306 11.06 -3.43 6.70
N MET A 307 10.69 -4.12 5.61
CA MET A 307 9.62 -5.11 5.66
C MET A 307 10.09 -6.46 6.23
N ASN A 308 9.20 -7.10 6.99
CA ASN A 308 9.27 -8.50 7.34
C ASN A 308 8.12 -9.22 6.60
N ILE A 309 8.44 -10.08 5.65
CA ILE A 309 7.47 -10.77 4.80
C ILE A 309 7.67 -12.28 4.91
N SER A 310 6.61 -13.05 5.21
CA SER A 310 6.72 -14.51 5.41
C SER A 310 5.39 -15.25 5.32
N GLY A 311 5.43 -16.51 4.87
CA GLY A 311 4.27 -17.41 4.90
C GLY A 311 3.10 -16.99 4.02
N ASN A 312 3.32 -16.07 3.08
CA ASN A 312 2.32 -15.65 2.11
C ASN A 312 2.23 -16.66 0.97
N THR A 313 1.09 -16.69 0.27
CA THR A 313 0.86 -17.59 -0.86
C THR A 313 0.21 -16.86 -2.03
N ALA A 314 0.63 -17.19 -3.24
CA ALA A 314 -0.02 -16.75 -4.46
C ALA A 314 -0.36 -17.98 -5.30
N GLU A 315 -1.54 -17.99 -5.93
CA GLU A 315 -1.96 -19.14 -6.76
C GLU A 315 -0.99 -19.40 -7.92
N TYR A 316 -0.43 -18.33 -8.49
CA TYR A 316 0.63 -18.43 -9.48
C TYR A 316 1.99 -18.19 -8.83
N GLU A 317 2.44 -16.94 -8.78
CA GLU A 317 3.86 -16.63 -8.54
C GLU A 317 4.02 -15.33 -7.75
N GLY A 318 5.21 -15.15 -7.16
CA GLY A 318 5.48 -14.13 -6.16
C GLY A 318 4.67 -14.43 -4.90
N GLN A 319 5.02 -15.53 -4.23
CA GLN A 319 4.31 -15.97 -3.02
C GLN A 319 4.23 -14.83 -2.00
N SER A 320 5.32 -14.06 -1.86
CA SER A 320 5.40 -12.90 -1.00
C SER A 320 5.28 -11.58 -1.79
N LEU A 321 6.11 -11.35 -2.80
CA LEU A 321 6.15 -10.12 -3.58
C LEU A 321 6.14 -10.44 -5.08
N TYR A 322 5.24 -9.78 -5.81
CA TYR A 322 5.26 -9.77 -7.27
C TYR A 322 5.33 -8.34 -7.82
N VAL A 323 6.23 -8.09 -8.77
CA VAL A 323 6.55 -6.74 -9.25
C VAL A 323 6.51 -6.63 -10.77
N ILE A 324 5.88 -5.57 -11.27
CA ILE A 324 5.71 -5.32 -12.71
C ILE A 324 6.11 -3.88 -13.01
N MET A 325 7.27 -3.71 -13.63
CA MET A 325 7.76 -2.39 -14.07
C MET A 325 8.90 -2.56 -15.08
N SER A 326 9.01 -1.65 -16.05
CA SER A 326 10.07 -1.72 -17.08
C SER A 326 11.48 -1.71 -16.49
N LYS A 327 11.66 -0.95 -15.39
CA LYS A 327 12.93 -0.74 -14.69
C LYS A 327 13.18 -1.68 -13.50
N LEU A 328 12.53 -2.86 -13.50
CA LEU A 328 12.59 -3.84 -12.41
C LEU A 328 14.03 -4.24 -12.08
N LYS A 329 14.80 -4.54 -13.12
CA LYS A 329 16.21 -4.95 -13.02
C LYS A 329 17.07 -3.87 -12.37
N GLU A 330 16.91 -2.63 -12.79
CA GLU A 330 17.64 -1.47 -12.26
C GLU A 330 17.29 -1.22 -10.80
N TRP A 331 16.02 -1.36 -10.42
CA TRP A 331 15.63 -1.25 -9.01
C TRP A 331 16.23 -2.35 -8.15
N CYS A 332 16.18 -3.62 -8.61
CA CYS A 332 16.75 -4.76 -7.89
C CYS A 332 18.27 -4.67 -7.73
N ARG A 333 18.97 -4.14 -8.73
CA ARG A 333 20.43 -3.97 -8.72
C ARG A 333 20.91 -2.74 -7.96
N TYR A 334 20.03 -1.79 -7.68
CA TYR A 334 20.44 -0.55 -7.04
C TYR A 334 20.67 -0.74 -5.53
N GLY A 335 21.70 -0.09 -5.00
CA GLY A 335 22.17 -0.31 -3.64
C GLY A 335 23.08 -1.53 -3.54
N SER A 336 23.15 -2.14 -2.37
CA SER A 336 23.90 -3.38 -2.16
C SER A 336 22.94 -4.57 -2.08
N LEU A 337 23.17 -5.59 -2.90
CA LEU A 337 22.54 -6.92 -2.77
C LEU A 337 21.00 -6.88 -2.65
N GLY A 338 20.33 -6.05 -3.46
CA GLY A 338 18.87 -5.95 -3.44
C GLY A 338 18.28 -5.31 -2.18
N GLU A 339 19.05 -4.52 -1.42
CA GLU A 339 18.63 -3.99 -0.11
C GLU A 339 17.29 -3.24 -0.12
N PHE A 340 16.91 -2.61 -1.24
CA PHE A 340 15.64 -1.88 -1.37
C PHE A 340 14.44 -2.79 -1.69
N VAL A 341 14.68 -4.06 -2.00
CA VAL A 341 13.67 -5.04 -2.43
C VAL A 341 13.47 -6.14 -1.39
N LYS A 342 14.55 -6.66 -0.80
CA LYS A 342 14.54 -7.93 -0.04
C LYS A 342 13.72 -7.93 1.24
N GLY A 343 13.73 -6.84 2.01
CA GLY A 343 13.27 -6.90 3.40
C GLY A 343 14.07 -7.93 4.20
N ASN A 344 13.38 -8.92 4.79
CA ASN A 344 13.94 -10.06 5.51
C ASN A 344 14.28 -11.30 4.64
N TYR A 345 14.16 -11.23 3.31
CA TYR A 345 14.50 -12.33 2.42
C TYR A 345 15.98 -12.73 2.56
N SER A 346 16.25 -14.04 2.57
CA SER A 346 17.58 -14.62 2.71
C SER A 346 17.93 -15.48 1.50
N ASP A 347 19.02 -15.14 0.82
CA ASP A 347 19.59 -15.88 -0.33
C ASP A 347 20.00 -17.33 0.01
N THR A 348 19.93 -17.73 1.29
CA THR A 348 20.33 -19.08 1.74
C THR A 348 19.18 -19.91 2.29
N THR A 349 18.07 -19.28 2.67
CA THR A 349 16.99 -19.96 3.41
C THR A 349 15.59 -19.64 2.92
N SER A 350 15.40 -18.53 2.20
CA SER A 350 14.11 -18.19 1.60
C SER A 350 13.90 -18.96 0.30
N ALA A 351 12.64 -19.18 -0.08
CA ALA A 351 12.34 -19.77 -1.38
C ALA A 351 12.44 -18.69 -2.45
N GLU A 352 13.14 -18.96 -3.57
CA GLU A 352 13.28 -17.97 -4.65
C GLU A 352 11.92 -17.53 -5.23
N THR A 353 10.89 -18.37 -5.11
CA THR A 353 9.50 -18.07 -5.50
C THR A 353 8.79 -17.06 -4.58
N ASP A 354 9.40 -16.66 -3.46
CA ASP A 354 8.85 -15.58 -2.63
C ASP A 354 8.88 -14.23 -3.37
N LEU A 355 9.96 -13.94 -4.10
CA LEU A 355 10.18 -12.65 -4.74
C LEU A 355 10.33 -12.82 -6.26
N GLN A 356 9.29 -12.46 -6.99
CA GLN A 356 9.26 -12.57 -8.45
C GLN A 356 8.76 -11.29 -9.12
N GLY A 357 8.93 -11.20 -10.43
CA GLY A 357 8.37 -10.11 -11.22
C GLY A 357 8.65 -10.24 -12.70
N ILE A 358 8.17 -9.27 -13.47
CA ILE A 358 8.37 -9.20 -14.91
C ILE A 358 8.82 -7.78 -15.33
N PRO A 359 9.94 -7.64 -16.05
CA PRO A 359 10.53 -6.34 -16.39
C PRO A 359 9.82 -5.70 -17.60
N ILE A 360 8.53 -5.40 -17.48
CA ILE A 360 7.71 -4.78 -18.52
C ILE A 360 6.85 -3.66 -17.94
N ASP A 361 6.39 -2.75 -18.80
CA ASP A 361 5.42 -1.73 -18.42
C ASP A 361 4.06 -2.37 -18.08
N PHE A 362 3.42 -1.88 -17.02
CA PHE A 362 2.14 -2.43 -16.55
C PHE A 362 1.05 -2.46 -17.62
N ASN A 363 0.97 -1.46 -18.53
CA ASN A 363 -0.05 -1.47 -19.59
C ASN A 363 0.12 -2.66 -20.55
N SER A 364 1.35 -3.13 -20.73
CA SER A 364 1.61 -4.32 -21.56
C SER A 364 1.17 -5.59 -20.84
N PHE A 365 1.43 -5.65 -19.53
CA PHE A 365 1.11 -6.81 -18.70
C PHE A 365 -0.38 -7.15 -18.68
N GLU A 366 -1.26 -6.15 -18.65
CA GLU A 366 -2.73 -6.34 -18.62
C GLU A 366 -3.27 -7.14 -19.80
N SER A 367 -2.51 -7.27 -20.89
CA SER A 367 -2.90 -8.02 -22.09
C SER A 367 -2.23 -9.39 -22.23
N LEU A 368 -1.34 -9.76 -21.30
CA LEU A 368 -0.53 -10.98 -21.41
C LEU A 368 -1.31 -12.23 -21.00
N THR A 369 -0.96 -13.33 -21.65
CA THR A 369 -1.48 -14.66 -21.27
C THR A 369 -0.70 -15.22 -20.09
N GLN A 370 -1.34 -16.11 -19.34
CA GLN A 370 -0.70 -16.82 -18.23
C GLN A 370 0.55 -17.59 -18.68
N LEU A 371 0.51 -18.21 -19.87
CA LEU A 371 1.65 -18.93 -20.45
C LEU A 371 2.82 -17.98 -20.67
N TYR A 372 2.58 -16.82 -21.28
CA TYR A 372 3.64 -15.85 -21.53
C TYR A 372 4.25 -15.33 -20.21
N ILE A 373 3.42 -15.05 -19.20
CA ILE A 373 3.92 -14.59 -17.90
C ILE A 373 4.80 -15.67 -17.27
N SER A 374 4.35 -16.92 -17.26
CA SER A 374 5.11 -18.07 -16.74
C SER A 374 6.48 -18.23 -17.43
N ASP A 375 6.54 -18.00 -18.75
CA ASP A 375 7.78 -18.14 -19.53
C ASP A 375 8.75 -16.95 -19.36
N ASN A 376 8.26 -15.78 -18.94
CA ASN A 376 9.03 -14.52 -18.97
C ASN A 376 9.26 -13.88 -17.59
N GLN A 377 8.57 -14.33 -16.55
CA GLN A 377 8.82 -13.88 -15.18
C GLN A 377 10.26 -14.20 -14.74
N LYS A 378 10.69 -13.51 -13.70
CA LYS A 378 12.05 -13.55 -13.17
C LYS A 378 12.01 -13.73 -11.67
N LEU A 379 12.90 -14.57 -11.17
CA LEU A 379 13.26 -14.57 -9.76
C LEU A 379 14.01 -13.26 -9.52
N LEU A 380 13.57 -12.46 -8.56
CA LEU A 380 14.23 -11.17 -8.31
C LEU A 380 15.65 -11.38 -7.77
N GLU A 381 15.90 -12.53 -7.13
CA GLU A 381 17.22 -12.91 -6.65
C GLU A 381 18.31 -12.89 -7.75
N ASP A 382 17.97 -13.31 -8.96
CA ASP A 382 18.91 -13.35 -10.10
C ASP A 382 19.51 -11.97 -10.45
N TYR A 383 18.89 -10.88 -10.00
CA TYR A 383 19.39 -9.53 -10.22
C TYR A 383 20.44 -9.07 -9.21
N TRP A 384 20.51 -9.67 -8.03
CA TRP A 384 21.47 -9.30 -6.99
C TRP A 384 22.34 -10.45 -6.49
N ARG A 385 22.06 -11.70 -6.89
CA ARG A 385 22.83 -12.87 -6.43
C ARG A 385 24.30 -12.72 -6.79
N HIS A 386 25.14 -13.19 -5.87
CA HIS A 386 26.55 -13.40 -6.12
C HIS A 386 26.79 -14.66 -6.94
N ALA A 387 28.00 -14.75 -7.47
CA ALA A 387 28.55 -15.99 -7.94
C ALA A 387 29.13 -16.79 -6.75
N THR A 388 29.23 -18.11 -6.88
CA THR A 388 29.81 -19.00 -5.85
C THR A 388 31.35 -18.91 -5.85
N GLU A 389 32.01 -19.63 -4.93
CA GLU A 389 33.47 -19.88 -4.99
C GLU A 389 33.91 -20.18 -6.44
N ASP A 390 35.04 -19.59 -6.85
CA ASP A 390 35.71 -19.77 -8.16
C ASP A 390 35.00 -19.21 -9.40
N THR A 391 34.16 -18.19 -9.26
CA THR A 391 33.59 -17.54 -10.45
C THR A 391 34.47 -16.41 -10.99
N ASP A 392 35.13 -16.67 -12.11
CA ASP A 392 35.78 -15.67 -12.93
C ASP A 392 34.74 -14.82 -13.66
N LEU A 393 34.84 -13.48 -13.55
CA LEU A 393 34.09 -12.57 -14.40
C LEU A 393 34.97 -12.01 -15.51
N TYR A 394 34.34 -11.64 -16.61
CA TYR A 394 35.05 -11.19 -17.80
C TYR A 394 34.52 -9.85 -18.27
N VAL A 395 35.41 -8.95 -18.64
CA VAL A 395 35.05 -7.65 -19.24
C VAL A 395 35.79 -7.42 -20.55
N LYS A 396 35.11 -6.79 -21.51
CA LYS A 396 35.69 -6.36 -22.79
C LYS A 396 35.05 -5.07 -23.33
N SER A 397 35.70 -4.41 -24.27
CA SER A 397 35.30 -3.08 -24.76
C SER A 397 33.94 -3.03 -25.47
N ASP A 398 33.54 -4.13 -26.12
CA ASP A 398 32.25 -4.37 -26.77
C ASP A 398 31.37 -5.38 -26.00
N GLY A 399 31.61 -5.52 -24.69
CA GLY A 399 30.81 -6.38 -23.81
C GLY A 399 29.39 -5.83 -23.52
N ASP A 400 28.63 -6.58 -22.73
CA ASP A 400 27.25 -6.28 -22.35
C ASP A 400 27.07 -6.30 -20.82
N ASP A 401 26.87 -5.12 -20.22
CA ASP A 401 26.65 -4.97 -18.77
C ASP A 401 25.29 -5.52 -18.29
N ASP A 402 24.40 -5.84 -19.24
CA ASP A 402 23.08 -6.36 -18.94
C ASP A 402 23.08 -7.86 -18.65
N GLN A 403 24.08 -8.59 -19.11
CA GLN A 403 24.25 -10.03 -18.94
C GLN A 403 25.20 -10.37 -17.80
N PHE A 404 25.11 -11.60 -17.30
CA PHE A 404 26.10 -12.11 -16.35
C PHE A 404 27.48 -12.18 -17.03
N CYS A 405 28.50 -11.57 -16.40
CA CYS A 405 29.81 -11.30 -17.00
C CYS A 405 30.66 -12.59 -17.18
N THR A 406 30.29 -13.46 -18.12
CA THR A 406 31.00 -14.72 -18.40
C THR A 406 32.05 -14.55 -19.50
N SER A 407 32.92 -15.54 -19.69
CA SER A 407 33.89 -15.53 -20.81
C SER A 407 33.21 -15.48 -22.19
N ILE A 408 31.99 -16.01 -22.30
CA ILE A 408 31.18 -16.01 -23.52
C ILE A 408 30.46 -14.67 -23.69
N ASN A 409 29.90 -14.14 -22.59
CA ASN A 409 29.16 -12.88 -22.54
C ASN A 409 29.83 -11.93 -21.53
N PRO A 410 31.00 -11.35 -21.87
CA PRO A 410 31.72 -10.45 -20.98
C PRO A 410 30.97 -9.13 -20.83
N CYS A 411 31.09 -8.52 -19.66
CA CYS A 411 30.54 -7.19 -19.40
C CYS A 411 31.37 -6.10 -20.07
N LYS A 412 30.79 -4.92 -20.26
CA LYS A 412 31.50 -3.80 -20.87
C LYS A 412 32.41 -3.10 -19.87
N ARG A 413 31.92 -2.92 -18.65
CA ARG A 413 32.53 -2.06 -17.62
C ARG A 413 32.86 -2.81 -16.34
N LEU A 414 33.88 -2.31 -15.64
CA LEU A 414 34.24 -2.78 -14.30
C LEU A 414 33.21 -2.36 -13.23
N ASP A 415 32.34 -1.38 -13.53
CA ASP A 415 31.21 -1.02 -12.66
C ASP A 415 29.88 -1.68 -13.09
N ALA A 416 29.93 -2.70 -13.94
CA ALA A 416 28.77 -3.52 -14.26
C ALA A 416 28.20 -4.15 -12.98
N ALA A 417 26.88 -4.29 -12.89
CA ALA A 417 26.21 -4.72 -11.65
C ALA A 417 26.71 -6.07 -11.14
N TYR A 418 26.96 -7.05 -12.02
CA TYR A 418 27.49 -8.35 -11.61
C TYR A 418 28.94 -8.27 -11.11
N VAL A 419 29.76 -7.36 -11.67
CA VAL A 419 31.11 -7.11 -11.14
C VAL A 419 31.03 -6.47 -9.75
N MET A 420 30.16 -5.47 -9.60
CA MET A 420 29.98 -4.74 -8.35
C MET A 420 29.34 -5.57 -7.25
N ASN A 421 28.40 -6.46 -7.57
CA ASN A 421 27.81 -7.38 -6.59
C ASN A 421 28.90 -8.32 -6.04
N ASN A 422 29.82 -8.79 -6.88
CA ASN A 422 30.85 -9.76 -6.47
C ASN A 422 32.11 -9.13 -5.85
N ILE A 423 32.32 -7.82 -5.98
CA ILE A 423 33.57 -7.18 -5.54
C ILE A 423 33.83 -7.29 -4.03
N ASN A 424 32.81 -7.55 -3.20
CA ASN A 424 32.95 -7.61 -1.74
C ASN A 424 32.62 -8.98 -1.12
N ILE A 425 32.62 -10.06 -1.92
CA ILE A 425 32.36 -11.42 -1.42
C ILE A 425 33.53 -11.98 -0.58
N PRO A 426 33.29 -12.96 0.31
CA PRO A 426 34.35 -13.52 1.16
C PRO A 426 35.44 -14.30 0.39
N TYR A 427 35.16 -14.72 -0.84
CA TYR A 427 36.00 -15.59 -1.65
C TYR A 427 37.01 -14.80 -2.51
N ILE A 428 38.01 -15.50 -3.07
CA ILE A 428 38.84 -14.93 -4.13
C ILE A 428 37.94 -14.68 -5.33
N TYR A 429 38.14 -13.54 -5.98
CA TYR A 429 37.34 -13.11 -7.10
C TYR A 429 38.24 -12.45 -8.14
N GLN A 430 38.14 -12.92 -9.38
CA GLN A 430 38.94 -12.46 -10.50
C GLN A 430 38.07 -11.83 -11.58
N VAL A 431 38.51 -10.67 -12.09
CA VAL A 431 37.93 -10.04 -13.27
C VAL A 431 38.95 -10.03 -14.40
N ASN A 432 38.69 -10.83 -15.41
CA ASN A 432 39.47 -10.95 -16.62
C ASN A 432 39.15 -9.80 -17.58
N ILE A 433 40.12 -8.92 -17.77
CA ILE A 433 40.03 -7.83 -18.76
C ILE A 433 40.56 -8.37 -20.08
N MET A 434 39.65 -8.68 -21.02
CA MET A 434 39.99 -9.36 -22.27
C MET A 434 40.71 -8.46 -23.29
N ASP A 435 40.38 -7.17 -23.30
CA ASP A 435 41.01 -6.16 -24.15
C ASP A 435 41.16 -4.81 -23.42
N SER A 436 40.07 -4.04 -23.29
CA SER A 436 39.99 -2.79 -22.55
C SER A 436 38.61 -2.66 -21.92
N SER A 437 38.52 -1.97 -20.80
CA SER A 437 37.26 -1.72 -20.10
C SER A 437 37.32 -0.34 -19.45
N SER A 438 36.18 0.14 -18.94
CA SER A 438 36.10 1.41 -18.25
C SER A 438 35.37 1.29 -16.92
N ILE A 439 35.58 2.30 -16.08
CA ILE A 439 34.80 2.56 -14.87
C ILE A 439 34.34 4.02 -14.93
N ASN A 440 33.05 4.26 -14.71
CA ASN A 440 32.47 5.59 -14.91
C ASN A 440 32.34 6.39 -13.61
N TYR A 441 32.52 5.76 -12.44
CA TYR A 441 32.44 6.45 -11.16
C TYR A 441 33.42 5.93 -10.10
N LYS A 442 33.02 4.95 -9.29
CA LYS A 442 33.86 4.36 -8.23
C LYS A 442 33.51 2.89 -8.02
N ALA A 443 34.51 2.07 -7.74
CA ALA A 443 34.36 0.70 -7.25
C ALA A 443 34.97 0.67 -5.84
N GLU A 444 34.13 0.47 -4.83
CA GLU A 444 34.56 0.49 -3.43
C GLU A 444 34.75 -0.94 -2.93
N ILE A 445 36.01 -1.33 -2.72
CA ILE A 445 36.40 -2.63 -2.18
C ILE A 445 36.49 -2.48 -0.66
N THR A 446 35.54 -3.09 0.05
CA THR A 446 35.46 -3.09 1.51
C THR A 446 35.83 -4.44 2.12
N GLN A 447 35.93 -5.49 1.31
CA GLN A 447 36.34 -6.81 1.77
C GLN A 447 37.83 -6.82 2.19
N THR A 448 38.12 -7.54 3.27
CA THR A 448 39.46 -7.55 3.90
C THR A 448 40.13 -8.92 3.97
N PHE A 449 39.42 -10.02 3.67
CA PHE A 449 39.94 -11.39 3.85
C PHE A 449 40.55 -12.04 2.60
N SER A 450 40.16 -11.62 1.39
CA SER A 450 40.58 -12.24 0.13
C SER A 450 41.01 -11.21 -0.90
N GLU A 451 42.01 -11.56 -1.72
CA GLU A 451 42.53 -10.69 -2.76
C GLU A 451 41.51 -10.44 -3.89
N ARG A 452 41.71 -9.35 -4.62
CA ARG A 452 40.96 -8.98 -5.82
C ARG A 452 41.91 -8.86 -6.99
N ILE A 453 41.75 -9.75 -7.95
CA ILE A 453 42.65 -9.85 -9.10
C ILE A 453 41.93 -9.24 -10.30
N TYR A 454 42.52 -8.17 -10.85
CA TYR A 454 42.08 -7.55 -12.10
C TYR A 454 43.23 -7.66 -13.09
N GLY A 455 43.05 -8.48 -14.13
CA GLY A 455 44.12 -8.76 -15.08
C GLY A 455 43.87 -10.03 -15.90
N PRO A 456 44.76 -10.35 -16.84
CA PRO A 456 44.69 -11.60 -17.59
C PRO A 456 44.90 -12.82 -16.68
N LEU A 457 44.33 -13.97 -17.04
CA LEU A 457 44.74 -15.28 -16.50
C LEU A 457 46.16 -15.58 -16.99
N ASP A 458 47.05 -15.96 -16.07
CA ASP A 458 48.37 -16.52 -16.39
C ASP A 458 48.24 -17.87 -17.12
#